data_AF-A0A0S8K7Y0-F1
#
_entry.id   AF-A0A0S8K7Y0-F1
#
_cell.length_a   1.000
_cell.length_b   1.000
_cell.length_c   1.000
_cell.angle_alpha   90.00
_cell.angle_beta   90.00
_cell.angle_gamma   90.00
#
_symmetry.space_group_name_H-M   'P 1'
#
loop_
_entity.id
_entity.type
_entity.pdbx_description
1 polymer ?
#
loop_
_entity_poly.entity_id
_entity_poly.type
_entity_poly.pdbx_seq_one_letter_code
_entity_poly.pdbx_strand_id
1 'polypeptide(L)'
;MKKNGAIGFILSILLVILGILLLAFGNGPVGIIPLLLGCGLVFLNVRRGRRGFLIFGHMCIVLGCFLIAWGIYLLPYAQPTLAHIFLRPLFWGLFSVMGGLCANYYGFCQCVRAVRSWSS
;
A
#
# COMPACT_ATOMS: atom_id res chain seq x y z
N MET A 1 -2.73 -17.75 -17.16
CA MET A 1 -2.69 -16.92 -15.92
C MET A 1 -3.18 -15.50 -16.22
N LYS A 2 -4.50 -15.23 -16.30
CA LYS A 2 -5.00 -13.98 -16.94
C LYS A 2 -5.87 -13.07 -16.07
N LYS A 3 -6.33 -13.48 -14.87
CA LYS A 3 -7.29 -12.68 -14.08
C LYS A 3 -6.75 -12.07 -12.76
N ASN A 4 -5.81 -12.72 -12.06
CA ASN A 4 -5.49 -12.30 -10.68
C ASN A 4 -4.38 -11.23 -10.60
N GLY A 5 -3.49 -11.15 -11.60
CA GLY A 5 -2.48 -10.07 -11.67
C GLY A 5 -3.08 -8.71 -12.04
N ALA A 6 -4.24 -8.70 -12.70
CA ALA A 6 -4.94 -7.47 -13.08
C ALA A 6 -5.48 -6.73 -11.85
N ILE A 7 -5.95 -7.45 -10.84
CA ILE A 7 -6.49 -6.87 -9.59
C ILE A 7 -5.42 -6.05 -8.87
N GLY A 8 -4.20 -6.58 -8.72
CA GLY A 8 -3.09 -5.85 -8.12
C GLY A 8 -2.70 -4.60 -8.91
N PHE A 9 -2.76 -4.67 -10.25
CA PHE A 9 -2.44 -3.54 -11.12
C PHE A 9 -3.52 -2.43 -11.04
N ILE A 10 -4.80 -2.83 -11.05
CA ILE A 10 -5.95 -1.93 -10.89
C ILE A 10 -5.91 -1.26 -9.52
N LEU A 11 -5.65 -2.02 -8.45
CA LEU A 11 -5.53 -1.48 -7.10
C LEU A 11 -4.39 -0.46 -7.02
N SER A 12 -3.24 -0.75 -7.63
CA SER A 12 -2.08 0.17 -7.65
C SER A 12 -2.42 1.48 -8.35
N ILE A 13 -3.04 1.41 -9.53
CA ILE A 13 -3.49 2.59 -10.29
C ILE A 13 -4.52 3.39 -9.49
N LEU A 14 -5.49 2.72 -8.87
CA LEU A 14 -6.51 3.36 -8.04
C LEU A 14 -5.87 4.12 -6.86
N LEU A 15 -4.88 3.54 -6.19
CA LEU A 15 -4.15 4.21 -5.10
C LEU A 15 -3.36 5.43 -5.58
N VAL A 16 -2.72 5.35 -6.76
CA VAL A 16 -2.01 6.50 -7.35
C VAL A 16 -2.99 7.62 -7.68
N ILE A 17 -4.11 7.31 -8.35
CA ILE A 17 -5.15 8.28 -8.70
C ILE A 17 -5.71 8.93 -7.42
N LEU A 18 -6.01 8.12 -6.40
CA LEU A 18 -6.50 8.60 -5.12
C LEU A 18 -5.47 9.50 -4.42
N GLY A 19 -4.18 9.14 -4.44
CA GLY A 19 -3.09 9.95 -3.90
C GLY A 19 -2.96 11.31 -4.59
N ILE A 20 -3.05 11.34 -5.93
CA ILE A 20 -3.05 12.58 -6.71
C ILE A 20 -4.26 13.44 -6.35
N LEU A 21 -5.45 12.84 -6.24
CA LEU A 21 -6.68 13.52 -5.88
C LEU A 21 -6.59 14.13 -4.46
N LEU A 22 -6.10 13.37 -3.48
CA LEU A 22 -5.89 13.87 -2.12
C LEU A 22 -4.84 14.98 -2.04
N LEU A 23 -3.81 14.96 -2.90
CA LEU A 23 -2.81 16.03 -2.97
C LEU A 23 -3.37 17.30 -3.64
N ALA A 24 -4.23 17.12 -4.65
CA ALA A 24 -4.83 18.24 -5.40
C ALA A 24 -5.94 18.94 -4.61
N PHE A 25 -6.73 18.20 -3.84
CA PHE A 25 -7.86 18.75 -3.06
C PHE A 25 -7.59 18.89 -1.56
N GLY A 26 -6.53 18.25 -1.04
CA GLY A 26 -6.16 18.30 0.37
C GLY A 26 -5.07 19.33 0.63
N ASN A 27 -5.34 20.28 1.53
CA ASN A 27 -4.37 21.29 1.99
C ASN A 27 -3.25 20.72 2.89
N GLY A 28 -2.90 19.43 2.77
CA GLY A 28 -1.95 18.78 3.68
C GLY A 28 -1.20 17.60 3.07
N PRO A 29 -0.09 17.18 3.68
CA PRO A 29 0.82 16.16 3.15
C PRO A 29 0.25 14.74 3.16
N VAL A 30 -1.02 14.57 3.53
CA VAL A 30 -1.67 13.26 3.70
C VAL A 30 -1.74 12.48 2.39
N GLY A 31 -1.88 13.16 1.25
CA GLY A 31 -1.92 12.53 -0.08
C GLY A 31 -0.60 11.91 -0.52
N ILE A 32 0.53 12.28 0.10
CA ILE A 32 1.87 11.80 -0.27
C ILE A 32 2.03 10.31 0.07
N ILE A 33 1.45 9.86 1.17
CA ILE A 33 1.52 8.47 1.65
C ILE A 33 0.89 7.48 0.66
N PRO A 34 -0.39 7.64 0.23
CA PRO A 34 -1.00 6.83 -0.83
C PRO A 34 -0.21 6.85 -2.12
N LEU A 35 0.31 8.03 -2.49
CA LEU A 35 1.01 8.24 -3.74
C LEU A 35 2.31 7.43 -3.76
N LEU A 36 3.10 7.48 -2.69
CA LEU A 36 4.34 6.72 -2.55
C LEU A 36 4.09 5.20 -2.51
N LEU A 37 3.06 4.76 -1.79
CA LEU A 37 2.64 3.36 -1.75
C LEU A 37 2.19 2.86 -3.13
N GLY A 38 1.37 3.65 -3.83
CA GLY A 38 0.87 3.35 -5.16
C GLY A 38 2.00 3.29 -6.20
N CYS A 39 2.89 4.28 -6.23
CA CYS A 39 4.06 4.27 -7.12
C CYS A 39 4.99 3.09 -6.86
N GLY A 40 5.24 2.76 -5.59
CA GLY A 40 6.05 1.59 -5.22
C GLY A 40 5.44 0.27 -5.70
N LEU A 41 4.12 0.12 -5.56
CA LEU A 41 3.38 -1.05 -6.06
C LEU A 41 3.42 -1.17 -7.59
N VAL A 42 3.24 -0.06 -8.33
CA VAL A 42 3.34 -0.05 -9.80
C VAL A 42 4.75 -0.50 -10.24
N PHE A 43 5.79 0.05 -9.61
CA PHE A 43 7.18 -0.28 -9.94
C PHE A 43 7.50 -1.77 -9.72
N LEU A 44 7.00 -2.36 -8.63
CA LEU A 44 7.20 -3.78 -8.31
C LEU A 44 6.38 -4.71 -9.20
N ASN A 45 5.19 -4.29 -9.58
CA ASN A 45 4.36 -5.03 -10.52
C ASN A 45 5.03 -5.13 -11.90
N VAL A 46 5.78 -4.09 -12.29
CA VAL A 46 6.63 -4.10 -13.49
C VAL A 46 7.88 -4.97 -13.30
N ARG A 47 8.62 -4.85 -12.18
CA ARG A 47 9.90 -5.56 -11.99
C ARG A 47 9.82 -7.00 -11.46
N ARG A 48 8.63 -7.52 -11.10
CA ARG A 48 8.30 -8.93 -10.73
C ARG A 48 9.42 -9.75 -10.03
N GLY A 49 10.18 -9.12 -9.15
CA GLY A 49 11.33 -9.73 -8.46
C GLY A 49 11.00 -10.13 -7.03
N ARG A 50 11.37 -11.35 -6.62
CA ARG A 50 11.10 -11.90 -5.27
C ARG A 50 11.62 -11.01 -4.14
N ARG A 51 12.85 -10.52 -4.28
CA ARG A 51 13.48 -9.63 -3.29
C ARG A 51 12.77 -8.28 -3.20
N GLY A 52 12.22 -7.79 -4.32
CA GLY A 52 11.52 -6.51 -4.38
C GLY A 52 10.22 -6.51 -3.56
N PHE A 53 9.37 -7.54 -3.73
CA PHE A 53 8.12 -7.66 -2.98
C PHE A 53 8.35 -7.82 -1.48
N LEU A 54 9.41 -8.54 -1.10
CA LEU A 54 9.79 -8.77 0.30
C LEU A 54 10.25 -7.47 0.98
N ILE A 55 11.19 -6.76 0.36
CA ILE A 55 11.74 -5.50 0.87
C ILE A 55 10.62 -4.46 0.94
N PHE A 56 9.81 -4.34 -0.11
CA PHE A 56 8.69 -3.41 -0.12
C PHE A 56 7.63 -3.72 0.94
N GLY A 57 7.24 -4.99 1.07
CA GLY A 57 6.29 -5.41 2.09
C GLY A 57 6.77 -5.05 3.49
N HIS A 58 8.06 -5.28 3.77
CA HIS A 58 8.66 -4.91 5.05
C HIS A 58 8.70 -3.39 5.27
N MET A 59 9.10 -2.61 4.26
CA MET A 59 9.12 -1.14 4.33
C MET A 59 7.71 -0.57 4.56
N CYS A 60 6.68 -1.13 3.92
CA CYS A 60 5.29 -0.73 4.13
C CYS A 60 4.80 -1.03 5.55
N ILE A 61 5.20 -2.17 6.12
CA ILE A 61 4.85 -2.50 7.51
C ILE A 61 5.51 -1.52 8.49
N VAL A 62 6.81 -1.25 8.32
CA VAL A 62 7.56 -0.31 9.19
C VAL A 62 6.97 1.10 9.11
N LEU A 63 6.76 1.61 7.89
CA LEU A 63 6.16 2.92 7.68
C LEU A 63 4.72 2.96 8.21
N GLY A 64 3.92 1.93 7.95
CA GLY A 64 2.55 1.83 8.45
C GLY A 64 2.48 1.84 9.98
N CYS A 65 3.35 1.11 10.66
CA CYS A 65 3.46 1.15 12.13
C CYS A 65 3.86 2.54 12.65
N PHE A 66 4.79 3.22 11.98
CA PHE A 66 5.18 4.59 12.33
C PHE A 66 4.01 5.58 12.16
N LEU A 67 3.26 5.46 11.07
CA LEU A 67 2.06 6.28 10.82
C LEU A 67 0.95 6.03 11.83
N ILE A 68 0.74 4.78 12.26
CA ILE A 68 -0.22 4.43 13.30
C ILE A 68 0.20 5.09 14.62
N ALA A 69 1.47 4.94 15.02
CA ALA A 69 1.99 5.59 16.23
C ALA A 69 1.78 7.10 16.19
N TRP A 70 2.14 7.74 15.07
CA TRP A 70 1.90 9.18 14.86
C TRP A 70 0.41 9.55 14.89
N GLY A 71 -0.45 8.71 14.31
CA GLY A 71 -1.90 8.90 14.30
C GLY A 71 -2.53 8.84 15.70
N ILE A 72 -2.00 7.99 16.58
CA ILE A 72 -2.42 7.90 17.99
C ILE A 72 -2.01 9.18 18.74
N TYR A 73 -0.84 9.75 18.47
CA TYR A 73 -0.44 11.04 19.07
C TYR A 73 -1.37 12.20 18.67
N LEU A 74 -1.95 12.17 17.47
CA LEU A 74 -2.90 13.19 17.04
C LEU A 74 -4.32 12.97 17.58
N LEU A 75 -4.61 11.86 18.25
CA LEU A 75 -5.96 11.49 18.73
C LEU A 75 -6.65 12.54 19.64
N PRO A 76 -5.99 13.26 20.57
CA PRO A 76 -6.67 14.24 21.43
C PRO A 76 -7.18 15.48 20.68
N TYR A 77 -6.75 15.70 19.43
CA TYR A 77 -7.22 16.79 18.57
C TYR A 77 -8.20 16.30 17.48
N ALA A 78 -8.79 15.11 17.65
CA ALA A 78 -9.68 14.52 16.65
C ALA A 78 -11.12 14.99 16.80
N GLN A 79 -11.67 15.58 15.73
CA GLN A 79 -13.12 15.72 15.60
C GLN A 79 -13.72 14.41 15.07
N PRO A 80 -14.88 13.97 15.58
CA PRO A 80 -15.53 12.72 15.16
C PRO A 80 -16.29 12.92 13.84
N THR A 81 -15.61 13.35 12.79
CA THR A 81 -16.18 13.43 11.43
C THR A 81 -15.53 12.36 10.54
N LEU A 82 -16.35 11.66 9.76
CA LEU A 82 -15.90 10.55 8.89
C LEU A 82 -14.82 11.00 7.91
N ALA A 83 -14.94 12.21 7.35
CA ALA A 83 -13.91 12.79 6.50
C ALA A 83 -12.56 12.91 7.22
N HIS A 84 -12.56 13.32 8.49
CA HIS A 84 -11.34 13.43 9.30
C HIS A 84 -10.69 12.07 9.61
N ILE A 85 -11.46 10.99 9.64
CA ILE A 85 -10.94 9.63 9.87
C ILE A 85 -10.18 9.14 8.63
N PHE A 86 -10.75 9.32 7.43
CA PHE A 86 -10.12 8.91 6.17
C PHE A 86 -8.89 9.75 5.80
N LEU A 87 -8.83 11.00 6.27
CA LEU A 87 -7.70 11.91 6.09
C LEU A 87 -6.63 11.79 7.18
N ARG A 88 -6.80 10.92 8.17
CA ARG A 88 -5.80 10.75 9.23
C ARG A 88 -4.74 9.71 8.87
N PRO A 89 -3.49 9.91 9.34
CA PRO A 89 -2.40 8.97 9.11
C PRO A 89 -2.67 7.59 9.72
N LEU A 90 -3.58 7.49 10.70
CA LEU A 90 -3.99 6.22 11.30
C LEU A 90 -4.66 5.27 10.29
N PHE A 91 -5.59 5.78 9.48
CA PHE A 91 -6.30 4.97 8.48
C PHE A 91 -5.35 4.49 7.38
N TRP A 92 -4.54 5.42 6.86
CA TRP A 92 -3.53 5.12 5.84
C TRP A 92 -2.41 4.21 6.36
N GLY A 93 -2.05 4.33 7.64
CA GLY A 93 -1.11 3.44 8.31
C GLY A 93 -1.62 2.00 8.37
N LEU A 94 -2.88 1.80 8.77
CA LEU A 94 -3.50 0.46 8.79
C LEU A 94 -3.56 -0.15 7.37
N PHE A 95 -3.95 0.67 6.38
CA PHE A 95 -4.00 0.24 4.99
C PHE A 95 -2.61 -0.12 4.44
N SER A 96 -1.58 0.63 4.83
CA SER A 96 -0.18 0.36 4.46
C SER A 96 0.35 -0.94 5.08
N VAL A 97 0.04 -1.21 6.36
CA VAL A 97 0.40 -2.47 7.02
C VAL A 97 -0.29 -3.65 6.34
N MET A 98 -1.61 -3.59 6.11
CA MET A 98 -2.35 -4.65 5.43
C MET A 98 -1.85 -4.88 3.99
N GLY A 99 -1.58 -3.81 3.25
CA GLY A 99 -0.97 -3.90 1.92
C GLY A 99 0.42 -4.54 1.95
N GLY A 100 1.25 -4.20 2.94
CA GLY A 100 2.58 -4.76 3.15
C GLY A 100 2.58 -6.25 3.50
N LEU A 101 1.65 -6.71 4.35
CA LEU A 101 1.45 -8.13 4.63
C LEU A 101 1.05 -8.89 3.35
N CYS A 102 0.10 -8.36 2.58
CA CYS A 102 -0.29 -8.96 1.30
C CYS A 102 0.91 -9.09 0.34
N ALA A 103 1.74 -8.05 0.20
CA ALA A 103 2.94 -8.09 -0.62
C ALA A 103 3.93 -9.18 -0.17
N ASN A 104 4.09 -9.37 1.15
CA ASN A 104 4.91 -10.46 1.70
C ASN A 104 4.33 -11.84 1.41
N TYR A 105 3.01 -12.04 1.56
CA TYR A 105 2.36 -13.31 1.20
C TYR A 105 2.52 -13.64 -0.28
N TYR A 106 2.38 -12.66 -1.17
CA TYR A 106 2.65 -12.85 -2.60
C TYR A 106 4.13 -13.18 -2.90
N GLY A 107 5.06 -12.69 -2.08
CA GLY A 107 6.49 -13.01 -2.17
C GLY A 107 6.87 -14.41 -1.67
N PHE A 108 6.13 -14.97 -0.71
CA PHE A 108 6.43 -16.26 -0.07
C PHE A 108 5.59 -17.45 -0.58
N CYS A 109 4.32 -17.25 -0.93
CA CYS A 109 3.42 -18.37 -1.29
C CYS A 109 3.87 -19.13 -2.55
N GLN A 110 4.13 -20.43 -2.38
CA GLN A 110 4.51 -21.35 -3.46
C GLN A 110 3.39 -21.61 -4.47
N CYS A 111 2.11 -21.46 -4.11
CA CYS A 111 0.97 -21.66 -5.02
C CYS A 111 0.98 -20.69 -6.23
N VAL A 112 1.61 -19.51 -6.10
CA VAL A 112 1.83 -18.55 -7.20
C VAL A 112 3.16 -18.84 -7.94
N ARG A 113 4.10 -19.55 -7.30
CA ARG A 113 5.39 -19.98 -7.89
C ARG A 113 5.28 -21.26 -8.73
N ALA A 114 4.43 -22.21 -8.33
CA ALA A 114 4.36 -23.55 -8.92
C ALA A 114 3.95 -23.57 -10.40
N VAL A 115 3.29 -22.50 -10.88
CA VAL A 115 2.92 -22.36 -12.30
C VAL A 115 4.12 -21.98 -13.20
N ARG A 116 5.31 -21.70 -12.63
CA ARG A 116 6.51 -21.30 -13.39
C ARG A 116 7.57 -22.38 -13.51
N SER A 117 7.48 -23.48 -12.77
CA SER A 117 8.46 -24.58 -12.80
C SER A 117 8.10 -25.73 -13.73
N TRP A 118 6.99 -25.62 -14.47
CA TRP A 118 6.56 -26.58 -15.50
C TRP A 118 6.78 -26.06 -16.94
N SER A 119 7.59 -25.01 -17.13
CA SER A 119 8.01 -24.53 -18.45
C SER A 119 9.54 -24.46 -18.57
N SER A 120 10.23 -25.46 -18.03
CA SER A 120 11.66 -25.67 -18.25
C SER A 120 11.84 -27.10 -18.72
#